data_AF-A0A0J7KK15-F1
#
_entry.id   AF-A0A0J7KK15-F1
#
_cell.length_a   1.000
_cell.length_b   1.000
_cell.length_c   1.000
_cell.angle_alpha   90.00
_cell.angle_beta   90.00
_cell.angle_gamma   90.00
#
_symmetry.space_group_name_H-M   'P 1'
#
loop_
_entity.id
_entity.type
_entity.pdbx_description
1 polymer ?
#
loop_
_entity_poly.entity_id
_entity_poly.type
_entity_poly.pdbx_seq_one_letter_code
_entity_poly.pdbx_strand_id
1 'polypeptide(L)'
;MLSLEFNVNLLTGYYILYLKFTGVLNDRPYGFYRSSYINDAKNTVWFAGTSFMATYARAAFPCWDEPALKATFKIAIKHHTNYTVLSNMPISEESEIDESDGKIWTHFEESPVISTYLVSFLVSDLRNIRNSDKTINVWSRSNAISLASFAHEVAQKAAIELERYTNHSSVQVAKIDHVALPDLSNKAMESWGLITYSKYGVANPEDLWSALQDAFDESAMPQNKFKIQKVMDTWIGQKGYPLVTVVRDQHGKTKITQEYFRPHEKMSARKNSNSTATINKKWWVPINFATRTNPDFSSTSVTHWLSPEAEELIIEDIDPEDWIIANIQQTGFYRVNYDPTNWLRIANYLDSENYTKIHVMNRAQIINDAIYLMLSHKLDPRIFMDITKYLRRETDYIAWYPMFRVLEDVTTFFLYNEGGELLKPYVLDLMNNIIETIGTQDRPNDDYFTKVTRHAILNDACTYDHPLCLREAHAQLITYLENPMLANTTSFQKKEWIFFNGIKQANETVWNKLLYLYTNNSEPTLYCLGHSKNLTIIKKLLNMTISEDSPIAKEDAFRVIYSVLNGDFPNVDMVIDFIMNHWDKLATM
;
A
#
# COMPACT_ATOMS: atom_id res chain seq x y z
N MET A 1 -21.16 27.67 14.08
CA MET A 1 -22.02 28.10 12.94
C MET A 1 -22.11 29.61 13.03
N LEU A 2 -21.81 30.33 11.94
CA LEU A 2 -21.89 31.80 11.87
C LEU A 2 -23.25 32.17 11.26
N SER A 3 -24.00 33.05 11.93
CA SER A 3 -25.25 33.61 11.42
C SER A 3 -25.06 35.11 11.22
N LEU A 4 -25.47 35.62 10.05
CA LEU A 4 -25.44 37.04 9.72
C LEU A 4 -26.87 37.56 9.71
N GLU A 5 -27.17 38.52 10.57
CA GLU A 5 -28.48 39.16 10.65
C GLU A 5 -28.40 40.53 9.99
N PHE A 6 -29.35 40.80 9.09
CA PHE A 6 -29.48 42.08 8.40
C PHE A 6 -30.70 42.81 8.94
N ASN A 7 -30.60 44.14 9.08
CA ASN A 7 -31.71 44.98 9.53
C ASN A 7 -32.88 45.05 8.54
N VAL A 8 -32.72 44.45 7.35
CA VAL A 8 -33.72 44.37 6.29
C VAL A 8 -33.81 42.94 5.76
N ASN A 9 -35.01 42.53 5.37
CA ASN A 9 -35.18 41.28 4.64
C ASN A 9 -34.55 41.42 3.25
N LEU A 10 -33.58 40.57 2.94
CA LEU A 10 -33.00 40.49 1.61
C LEU A 10 -34.03 39.90 0.63
N LEU A 11 -34.23 40.58 -0.50
CA LEU A 11 -35.04 40.06 -1.60
C LEU A 11 -34.22 39.05 -2.41
N THR A 12 -34.86 38.26 -3.28
CA THR A 12 -34.12 37.38 -4.18
C THR A 12 -33.27 38.19 -5.16
N GLY A 13 -31.95 37.97 -5.16
CA GLY A 13 -31.02 38.70 -6.02
C GLY A 13 -29.56 38.40 -5.71
N TYR A 14 -28.66 39.13 -6.38
CA TYR A 14 -27.22 39.05 -6.17
C TYR A 14 -26.77 40.11 -5.15
N TYR A 15 -25.94 39.69 -4.20
CA TYR A 15 -25.41 40.54 -3.14
C TYR A 15 -23.91 40.34 -3.03
N ILE A 16 -23.21 41.40 -2.61
CA ILE A 16 -21.79 41.33 -2.27
C ILE A 16 -21.66 41.44 -0.75
N LEU A 17 -21.08 40.42 -0.15
CA LEU A 17 -20.82 40.36 1.28
C LEU A 17 -19.34 40.60 1.53
N TYR A 18 -19.03 41.67 2.27
CA TYR A 18 -17.66 41.96 2.71
C TYR A 18 -17.50 41.55 4.18
N LEU A 19 -16.50 40.71 4.45
CA LEU A 19 -16.14 40.28 5.79
C LEU A 19 -14.66 40.57 6.05
N LYS A 20 -14.38 41.19 7.20
CA LYS A 20 -13.03 41.29 7.74
C LYS A 20 -12.95 40.41 8.98
N PHE A 21 -11.99 39.50 8.99
CA PHE A 21 -11.81 38.55 10.08
C PHE A 21 -10.32 38.40 10.40
N THR A 22 -10.03 37.74 11.51
CA THR A 22 -8.67 37.43 11.94
C THR A 22 -8.69 36.02 12.53
N GLY A 23 -7.67 35.24 12.22
CA GLY A 23 -7.50 33.88 12.71
C GLY A 23 -6.06 33.65 13.15
N VAL A 24 -5.85 32.60 13.93
CA VAL A 24 -4.52 32.12 14.32
C VAL A 24 -4.23 30.88 13.48
N LEU A 25 -3.03 30.79 12.90
CA LEU A 25 -2.60 29.61 12.17
C LEU A 25 -2.66 28.38 13.08
N ASN A 26 -3.18 27.29 12.56
CA ASN A 26 -3.24 26.04 13.29
C ASN A 26 -1.85 25.41 13.46
N ASP A 27 -1.57 24.81 14.62
CA ASP A 27 -0.34 24.04 14.85
C ASP A 27 -0.46 22.59 14.34
N ARG A 28 -1.65 22.18 13.90
CA ARG A 28 -1.92 20.89 13.26
C ARG A 28 -2.25 21.10 11.77
N PRO A 29 -1.99 20.12 10.90
CA PRO A 29 -2.06 20.31 9.44
C PRO A 29 -3.48 20.26 8.85
N TYR A 30 -4.37 21.11 9.34
CA TYR A 30 -5.72 21.31 8.82
C TYR A 30 -6.12 22.80 8.86
N GLY A 31 -7.02 23.19 7.97
CA GLY A 31 -7.37 24.60 7.78
C GLY A 31 -6.20 25.38 7.21
N PHE A 32 -5.99 26.60 7.67
CA PHE A 32 -4.76 27.34 7.43
C PHE A 32 -3.81 27.12 8.61
N TYR A 33 -2.71 26.42 8.38
CA TYR A 33 -1.82 25.91 9.42
C TYR A 33 -0.39 26.41 9.22
N ARG A 34 0.41 26.35 10.28
CA ARG A 34 1.86 26.50 10.22
C ARG A 34 2.54 25.18 10.52
N SER A 35 3.67 24.96 9.88
CA SER A 35 4.58 23.87 10.22
C SER A 35 6.01 24.34 9.95
N SER A 36 6.99 23.49 10.25
CA SER A 36 8.39 23.85 10.11
C SER A 36 9.25 22.67 9.67
N TYR A 37 10.45 22.99 9.22
CA TYR A 37 11.48 22.00 8.94
C TYR A 37 12.86 22.56 9.23
N ILE A 38 13.85 21.67 9.33
CA ILE A 38 15.24 22.05 9.52
C ILE A 38 15.93 22.16 8.16
N ASN A 39 16.52 23.32 7.87
CA ASN A 39 17.31 23.55 6.66
C ASN A 39 18.77 23.10 6.84
N ASP A 40 19.59 23.24 5.79
CA ASP A 40 21.00 22.81 5.81
C ASP A 40 21.87 23.58 6.83
N ALA A 41 21.48 24.82 7.14
CA ALA A 41 22.10 25.61 8.17
C ALA A 41 21.66 25.22 9.60
N LYS A 42 20.89 24.13 9.74
CA LYS A 42 20.29 23.64 10.99
C LYS A 42 19.32 24.63 11.65
N ASN A 43 18.80 25.57 10.87
CA ASN A 43 17.81 26.53 11.35
C ASN A 43 16.40 25.98 11.12
N THR A 44 15.51 26.27 12.07
CA THR A 44 14.07 26.02 11.91
C THR A 44 13.49 27.03 10.93
N VAL A 45 12.94 26.55 9.83
CA VAL A 45 12.24 27.34 8.83
C VAL A 45 10.76 27.04 8.93
N TRP A 46 9.96 28.09 9.09
CA TRP A 46 8.51 28.00 9.17
C TRP A 46 7.88 28.15 7.79
N PHE A 47 6.74 27.52 7.58
CA PHE A 47 5.89 27.78 6.43
C PHE A 47 4.42 27.76 6.87
N ALA A 48 3.55 28.36 6.06
CA ALA A 48 2.11 28.32 6.27
C ALA A 48 1.42 27.75 5.04
N GLY A 49 0.61 26.72 5.21
CA GLY A 49 -0.07 26.02 4.12
C GLY A 49 -1.52 25.73 4.45
N THR A 50 -2.29 25.30 3.44
CA THR A 50 -3.71 24.98 3.59
C THR A 50 -3.98 23.48 3.40
N SER A 51 -4.87 22.94 4.22
CA SER A 51 -5.45 21.60 4.05
C SER A 51 -6.93 21.68 4.40
N PHE A 52 -7.78 21.77 3.38
CA PHE A 52 -9.20 22.08 3.55
C PHE A 52 -10.13 20.86 3.50
N MET A 53 -9.66 19.72 2.98
CA MET A 53 -10.46 18.51 3.00
C MET A 53 -10.64 17.96 4.43
N ALA A 54 -11.83 17.58 4.88
CA ALA A 54 -13.10 17.60 4.14
C ALA A 54 -13.93 18.89 4.35
N THR A 55 -13.77 19.58 5.49
CA THR A 55 -14.61 20.72 5.91
C THR A 55 -13.81 21.78 6.68
N TYR A 56 -12.55 21.98 6.29
CA TYR A 56 -11.62 22.87 6.99
C TYR A 56 -11.37 24.19 6.26
N ALA A 57 -11.94 24.45 5.07
CA ALA A 57 -11.84 25.77 4.44
C ALA A 57 -12.43 26.87 5.35
N ARG A 58 -13.52 26.53 6.06
CA ARG A 58 -14.15 27.39 7.08
C ARG A 58 -13.23 27.81 8.24
N ALA A 59 -12.10 27.11 8.45
CA ALA A 59 -11.11 27.46 9.46
C ALA A 59 -10.08 28.50 8.96
N ALA A 60 -10.05 28.75 7.65
CA ALA A 60 -9.20 29.77 7.04
C ALA A 60 -9.99 31.03 6.68
N PHE A 61 -11.20 30.88 6.12
CA PHE A 61 -12.08 32.01 5.78
C PHE A 61 -13.56 31.62 5.88
N PRO A 62 -14.47 32.53 6.26
CA PRO A 62 -15.90 32.26 6.26
C PRO A 62 -16.41 31.93 4.85
N CYS A 63 -17.01 30.76 4.67
CA CYS A 63 -17.53 30.28 3.39
C CYS A 63 -18.65 29.27 3.58
N TRP A 64 -19.42 29.03 2.51
CA TRP A 64 -20.34 27.91 2.41
C TRP A 64 -19.58 26.63 2.08
N ASP A 65 -19.00 26.03 3.11
CA ASP A 65 -18.02 24.96 3.00
C ASP A 65 -18.65 23.58 2.79
N GLU A 66 -19.33 23.43 1.66
CA GLU A 66 -19.95 22.20 1.16
C GLU A 66 -19.55 21.99 -0.32
N PRO A 67 -19.16 20.77 -0.72
CA PRO A 67 -18.55 20.54 -2.04
C PRO A 67 -19.48 20.86 -3.22
N ALA A 68 -20.80 20.76 -3.04
CA ALA A 68 -21.80 21.09 -4.06
C ALA A 68 -21.89 22.60 -4.35
N LEU A 69 -21.47 23.46 -3.42
CA LEU A 69 -21.56 24.92 -3.53
C LEU A 69 -20.27 25.50 -4.13
N LYS A 70 -20.07 25.27 -5.43
CA LYS A 70 -18.88 25.70 -6.16
C LYS A 70 -18.90 27.21 -6.47
N ALA A 71 -17.72 27.82 -6.53
CA ALA A 71 -17.53 29.24 -6.85
C ALA A 71 -16.19 29.48 -7.55
N THR A 72 -15.99 30.69 -8.08
CA THR A 72 -14.66 31.17 -8.49
C THR A 72 -13.94 31.79 -7.29
N PHE A 73 -12.61 31.75 -7.29
CA PHE A 73 -11.78 32.29 -6.24
C PHE A 73 -10.69 33.18 -6.84
N LYS A 74 -10.64 34.44 -6.39
CA LYS A 74 -9.58 35.38 -6.70
C LYS A 74 -8.80 35.67 -5.42
N ILE A 75 -7.54 35.24 -5.38
CA ILE A 75 -6.73 35.18 -4.16
C ILE A 75 -5.60 36.21 -4.24
N ALA A 76 -5.35 36.89 -3.12
CA ALA A 76 -4.20 37.76 -2.93
C ALA A 76 -3.62 37.54 -1.54
N ILE A 77 -2.29 37.46 -1.45
CA ILE A 77 -1.58 37.17 -0.20
C ILE A 77 -0.50 38.21 0.03
N LYS A 78 -0.50 38.85 1.20
CA LYS A 78 0.57 39.74 1.64
C LYS A 78 1.62 38.96 2.40
N HIS A 79 2.88 38.99 1.96
CA HIS A 79 3.95 38.20 2.56
C HIS A 79 5.31 38.91 2.52
N HIS A 80 6.25 38.41 3.31
CA HIS A 80 7.63 38.90 3.29
C HIS A 80 8.33 38.45 2.00
N THR A 81 9.22 39.29 1.46
CA THR A 81 9.94 39.07 0.18
C THR A 81 10.81 37.80 0.18
N ASN A 82 11.29 37.38 1.34
CA ASN A 82 12.03 36.13 1.53
C ASN A 82 11.19 34.84 1.33
N TYR A 83 9.86 34.95 1.21
CA TYR A 83 8.97 33.81 1.01
C TYR A 83 8.39 33.82 -0.40
N THR A 84 8.28 32.63 -0.99
CA THR A 84 7.50 32.36 -2.19
C THR A 84 6.07 32.02 -1.80
N VAL A 85 5.10 32.51 -2.58
CA VAL A 85 3.69 32.16 -2.40
C VAL A 85 3.15 31.43 -3.61
N LEU A 86 2.44 30.33 -3.36
CA LEU A 86 1.75 29.53 -4.35
C LEU A 86 0.25 29.53 -4.05
N SER A 87 -0.57 29.39 -5.09
CA SER A 87 -2.01 29.13 -4.95
C SER A 87 -2.49 28.25 -6.10
N ASN A 88 -3.81 28.05 -6.26
CA ASN A 88 -4.39 27.22 -7.32
C ASN A 88 -3.98 27.70 -8.72
N MET A 89 -4.00 29.03 -8.92
CA MET A 89 -3.82 29.67 -10.21
C MET A 89 -2.42 30.28 -10.38
N PRO A 90 -1.99 30.62 -11.60
CA PRO A 90 -0.77 31.39 -11.85
C PRO A 90 -0.80 32.77 -11.16
N ILE A 91 0.38 33.31 -10.86
CA ILE A 91 0.55 34.69 -10.38
C ILE A 91 0.19 35.65 -11.52
N SER A 92 -0.72 36.57 -11.26
CA SER A 92 -1.09 37.64 -12.20
C SER A 92 -0.23 38.89 -12.03
N GLU A 93 0.06 39.28 -10.78
CA GLU A 93 0.79 40.52 -10.46
C GLU A 93 1.39 40.47 -9.05
N GLU A 94 2.56 41.09 -8.87
CA GLU A 94 3.19 41.38 -7.57
C GLU A 94 3.27 42.89 -7.37
N SER A 95 2.93 43.38 -6.17
CA SER A 95 3.03 44.80 -5.85
C SER A 95 4.47 45.24 -5.58
N GLU A 96 4.71 46.55 -5.59
CA GLU A 96 5.90 47.11 -4.96
C GLU A 96 5.94 46.78 -3.45
N ILE A 97 7.13 46.88 -2.85
CA ILE A 97 7.33 46.67 -1.41
C ILE A 97 6.62 47.78 -0.66
N ASP A 98 5.71 47.40 0.23
CA ASP A 98 5.07 48.32 1.16
C ASP A 98 6.10 48.75 2.21
N GLU A 99 6.56 50.01 2.12
CA GLU A 99 7.59 50.57 3.02
C GLU A 99 7.19 50.52 4.50
N SER A 100 5.89 50.41 4.82
CA SER A 100 5.41 50.39 6.20
C SER A 100 5.71 49.07 6.93
N ASP A 101 5.76 47.94 6.21
CA ASP A 101 5.98 46.61 6.80
C ASP A 101 6.98 45.73 6.04
N GLY A 102 7.56 46.23 4.95
CA GLY A 102 8.55 45.53 4.13
C GLY A 102 7.99 44.33 3.35
N LYS A 103 6.67 44.25 3.19
CA LYS A 103 5.98 43.12 2.54
C LYS A 103 5.47 43.50 1.15
N ILE A 104 5.18 42.47 0.35
CA ILE A 104 4.57 42.59 -0.97
C ILE A 104 3.21 41.89 -1.00
N TRP A 105 2.34 42.31 -1.91
CA TRP A 105 1.12 41.59 -2.27
C TRP A 105 1.35 40.78 -3.54
N THR A 106 1.07 39.50 -3.48
CA THR A 106 1.06 38.61 -4.64
C THR A 106 -0.38 38.26 -4.99
N HIS A 107 -0.79 38.59 -6.22
CA HIS A 107 -2.13 38.37 -6.75
C HIS A 107 -2.13 37.20 -7.71
N PHE A 108 -3.16 36.36 -7.62
CA PHE A 108 -3.36 35.21 -8.49
C PHE A 108 -4.52 35.46 -9.46
N GLU A 109 -4.46 34.81 -10.61
CA GLU A 109 -5.59 34.76 -11.55
C GLU A 109 -6.84 34.14 -10.89
N GLU A 110 -8.01 34.46 -11.43
CA GLU A 110 -9.28 33.90 -10.94
C GLU A 110 -9.39 32.41 -11.31
N SER A 111 -9.79 31.58 -10.35
CA SER A 111 -9.97 30.14 -10.58
C SER A 111 -11.18 29.84 -11.47
N PRO A 112 -11.24 28.66 -12.12
CA PRO A 112 -12.51 28.11 -12.59
C PRO A 112 -13.46 27.85 -11.40
N VAL A 113 -14.70 27.44 -11.72
CA VAL A 113 -15.70 27.07 -10.72
C VAL A 113 -15.26 25.79 -9.99
N ILE A 114 -14.78 25.92 -8.75
CA ILE A 114 -14.27 24.83 -7.92
C ILE A 114 -14.97 24.81 -6.56
N SER A 115 -14.90 23.67 -5.87
CA SER A 115 -15.39 23.53 -4.49
C SER A 115 -14.43 24.16 -3.48
N THR A 116 -14.93 24.65 -2.36
CA THR A 116 -14.13 25.31 -1.30
C THR A 116 -12.96 24.47 -0.80
N TYR A 117 -13.14 23.15 -0.69
CA TYR A 117 -12.11 22.24 -0.21
C TYR A 117 -10.89 22.12 -1.15
N LEU A 118 -11.03 22.51 -2.43
CA LEU A 118 -9.94 22.51 -3.41
C LEU A 118 -9.13 23.80 -3.41
N VAL A 119 -9.61 24.87 -2.76
CA VAL A 119 -8.85 26.12 -2.59
C VAL A 119 -7.56 25.82 -1.83
N SER A 120 -6.44 26.32 -2.32
CA SER A 120 -5.15 26.08 -1.70
C SER A 120 -4.20 27.23 -1.89
N PHE A 121 -3.40 27.50 -0.86
CA PHE A 121 -2.30 28.44 -0.91
C PHE A 121 -1.21 28.07 0.10
N LEU A 122 0.03 28.43 -0.25
CA LEU A 122 1.22 28.10 0.51
C LEU A 122 2.16 29.29 0.54
N VAL A 123 2.64 29.66 1.73
CA VAL A 123 3.70 30.64 1.95
C VAL A 123 4.91 29.88 2.50
N SER A 124 5.96 29.75 1.70
CA SER A 124 7.15 28.94 2.04
C SER A 124 8.43 29.47 1.38
N ASP A 125 9.59 28.95 1.76
CA ASP A 125 10.89 29.24 1.11
C ASP A 125 11.33 28.12 0.14
N LEU A 126 10.39 27.30 -0.31
CA LEU A 126 10.67 26.16 -1.19
C LEU A 126 11.24 26.60 -2.54
N ARG A 127 12.01 25.69 -3.14
CA ARG A 127 12.55 25.83 -4.50
C ARG A 127 11.85 24.86 -5.44
N ASN A 128 11.99 25.09 -6.74
CA ASN A 128 11.36 24.23 -7.75
C ASN A 128 12.31 23.72 -8.84
N ILE A 129 11.85 22.64 -9.46
CA ILE A 129 12.22 22.20 -10.80
C ILE A 129 10.97 22.37 -11.67
N ARG A 130 11.15 22.84 -12.90
CA ARG A 130 10.05 23.18 -13.82
C ARG A 130 10.39 22.83 -15.26
N ASN A 131 9.35 22.58 -16.05
CA ASN A 131 9.45 22.46 -17.51
C ASN A 131 9.60 23.83 -18.19
N SER A 132 9.93 23.84 -19.48
CA SER A 132 10.21 25.06 -20.26
C SER A 132 9.05 26.04 -20.29
N ASP A 133 7.83 25.53 -20.36
CA ASP A 133 6.56 26.25 -20.37
C ASP A 133 5.99 26.49 -18.95
N LYS A 134 6.64 25.98 -17.90
CA LYS A 134 6.30 26.19 -16.47
C LYS A 134 4.90 25.68 -16.06
N THR A 135 4.31 24.80 -16.86
CA THR A 135 3.01 24.18 -16.63
C THR A 135 3.08 23.05 -15.60
N ILE A 136 4.23 22.39 -15.43
CA ILE A 136 4.44 21.32 -14.45
C ILE A 136 5.68 21.65 -13.62
N ASN A 137 5.46 21.87 -12.32
CA ASN A 137 6.49 22.27 -11.38
C ASN A 137 6.51 21.32 -10.18
N VAL A 138 7.70 20.96 -9.68
CA VAL A 138 7.86 20.23 -8.42
C VAL A 138 8.60 21.09 -7.42
N TRP A 139 7.97 21.35 -6.28
CA TRP A 139 8.46 22.18 -5.19
C TRP A 139 8.93 21.32 -4.03
N SER A 140 10.12 21.63 -3.53
CA SER A 140 10.71 20.94 -2.39
C SER A 140 11.68 21.85 -1.65
N ARG A 141 12.02 21.45 -0.43
CA ARG A 141 13.06 22.12 0.37
C ARG A 141 14.39 22.06 -0.38
N SER A 142 15.20 23.10 -0.21
CA SER A 142 16.45 23.29 -0.97
C SER A 142 17.38 22.06 -0.92
N ASN A 143 17.40 21.33 0.19
CA ASN A 143 18.25 20.15 0.39
C ASN A 143 17.70 18.83 -0.12
N ALA A 144 16.43 18.81 -0.52
CA ALA A 144 15.79 17.67 -1.17
C ALA A 144 15.42 17.96 -2.64
N ILE A 145 15.75 19.15 -3.16
CA ILE A 145 15.39 19.54 -4.52
C ILE A 145 16.05 18.65 -5.58
N SER A 146 17.25 18.15 -5.31
CA SER A 146 17.94 17.20 -6.20
C SER A 146 17.19 15.87 -6.36
N LEU A 147 16.36 15.49 -5.40
CA LEU A 147 15.51 14.30 -5.45
C LEU A 147 14.20 14.53 -6.23
N ALA A 148 13.84 15.80 -6.51
CA ALA A 148 12.59 16.15 -7.16
C ALA A 148 12.58 15.85 -8.67
N SER A 149 13.74 15.63 -9.30
CA SER A 149 13.85 15.37 -10.75
C SER A 149 13.05 14.15 -11.20
N PHE A 150 13.07 13.07 -10.42
CA PHE A 150 12.29 11.87 -10.71
C PHE A 150 10.78 12.13 -10.62
N ALA A 151 10.34 12.82 -9.57
CA ALA A 151 8.94 13.19 -9.40
C ALA A 151 8.47 14.12 -10.53
N HIS A 152 9.33 15.03 -10.98
CA HIS A 152 9.05 15.93 -12.10
C HIS A 152 8.86 15.16 -13.41
N GLU A 153 9.76 14.23 -13.73
CA GLU A 153 9.64 13.38 -14.91
C GLU A 153 8.35 12.54 -14.90
N VAL A 154 8.01 11.95 -13.74
CA VAL A 154 6.77 11.18 -13.56
C VAL A 154 5.54 12.07 -13.72
N ALA A 155 5.51 13.24 -13.10
CA ALA A 155 4.40 14.19 -13.18
C ALA A 155 4.14 14.62 -14.64
N GLN A 156 5.19 14.90 -15.40
CA GLN A 156 5.08 15.25 -16.82
C GLN A 156 4.49 14.11 -17.65
N LYS A 157 5.03 12.89 -17.51
CA LYS A 157 4.53 11.73 -18.26
C LYS A 157 3.09 11.38 -17.88
N ALA A 158 2.75 11.49 -16.60
CA ALA A 158 1.40 11.24 -16.09
C ALA A 158 0.41 12.28 -16.64
N ALA A 159 0.76 13.57 -16.64
CA ALA A 159 -0.09 14.62 -17.21
C ALA A 159 -0.40 14.38 -18.69
N ILE A 160 0.63 14.07 -19.50
CA ILE A 160 0.48 13.76 -20.93
C ILE A 160 -0.43 12.55 -21.14
N GLU A 161 -0.21 11.48 -20.38
CA GLU A 161 -0.98 10.25 -20.54
C GLU A 161 -2.44 10.42 -20.08
N LEU A 162 -2.68 11.17 -19.01
CA LEU A 162 -4.04 11.49 -18.55
C LEU A 162 -4.78 12.39 -19.54
N GLU A 163 -4.12 13.40 -20.10
CA GLU A 163 -4.69 14.22 -21.17
C GLU A 163 -5.06 13.38 -22.40
N ARG A 164 -4.16 12.47 -22.80
CA ARG A 164 -4.39 11.55 -23.92
C ARG A 164 -5.54 10.59 -23.63
N TYR A 165 -5.59 10.00 -22.44
CA TYR A 165 -6.61 9.03 -22.04
C TYR A 165 -8.00 9.64 -21.92
N THR A 166 -8.08 10.90 -21.48
CA THR A 166 -9.34 11.64 -21.33
C THR A 166 -9.79 12.36 -22.60
N ASN A 167 -9.19 12.04 -23.76
CA ASN A 167 -9.46 12.69 -25.05
C ASN A 167 -9.35 14.22 -25.00
N HIS A 168 -8.35 14.74 -24.27
CA HIS A 168 -8.16 16.17 -24.04
C HIS A 168 -9.41 16.83 -23.44
N SER A 169 -9.71 16.51 -22.18
CA SER A 169 -10.84 17.11 -21.44
C SER A 169 -10.94 18.63 -21.68
N SER A 170 -12.16 19.16 -21.74
CA SER A 170 -12.40 20.58 -22.06
C SER A 170 -11.86 21.58 -21.02
N VAL A 171 -11.36 21.11 -19.87
CA VAL A 171 -10.86 21.97 -18.79
C VAL A 171 -9.34 21.93 -18.77
N GLN A 172 -8.72 22.98 -19.33
CA GLN A 172 -7.27 23.16 -19.28
C GLN A 172 -6.83 23.63 -17.89
N VAL A 173 -5.87 22.94 -17.31
CA VAL A 173 -5.21 23.36 -16.06
C VAL A 173 -3.98 24.19 -16.44
N ALA A 174 -3.99 25.49 -16.15
CA ALA A 174 -2.93 26.42 -16.58
C ALA A 174 -1.53 26.03 -16.05
N LYS A 175 -1.48 25.49 -14.83
CA LYS A 175 -0.26 24.94 -14.22
C LYS A 175 -0.60 23.94 -13.11
N ILE A 176 0.30 23.01 -12.86
CA ILE A 176 0.24 22.04 -11.77
C ILE A 176 1.53 22.15 -10.95
N ASP A 177 1.39 22.63 -9.72
CA ASP A 177 2.47 22.65 -8.74
C ASP A 177 2.35 21.42 -7.84
N HIS A 178 3.33 20.53 -7.90
CA HIS A 178 3.47 19.39 -7.00
C HIS A 178 4.38 19.79 -5.83
N VAL A 179 3.86 19.85 -4.61
CA VAL A 179 4.60 20.35 -3.44
C VAL A 179 4.84 19.24 -2.43
N ALA A 180 6.10 18.96 -2.14
CA ALA A 180 6.49 18.09 -1.03
C ALA A 180 6.59 18.91 0.26
N LEU A 181 5.69 18.64 1.22
CA LEU A 181 5.68 19.30 2.54
C LEU A 181 5.89 18.26 3.65
N PRO A 182 6.63 18.60 4.72
CA PRO A 182 6.62 17.80 5.94
C PRO A 182 5.27 17.96 6.65
N ASP A 183 4.83 16.89 7.33
CA ASP A 183 3.68 16.90 8.24
C ASP A 183 2.35 17.42 7.64
N LEU A 184 1.80 16.74 6.61
CA LEU A 184 0.39 16.94 6.20
C LEU A 184 -0.54 15.94 6.90
N SER A 185 -1.81 16.30 7.10
CA SER A 185 -2.83 15.38 7.63
C SER A 185 -3.17 14.22 6.68
N ASN A 186 -3.03 14.44 5.35
CA ASN A 186 -3.39 13.50 4.27
C ASN A 186 -2.20 13.21 3.33
N LYS A 187 -2.17 12.04 2.66
CA LYS A 187 -1.09 11.49 1.76
C LYS A 187 -0.78 12.46 0.64
N ALA A 188 -1.84 13.00 0.10
CA ALA A 188 -1.79 14.02 -0.90
C ALA A 188 -3.11 14.77 -0.78
N MET A 189 -3.10 16.01 -1.23
CA MET A 189 -4.29 16.81 -1.40
C MET A 189 -4.34 17.23 -2.86
N GLU A 190 -5.40 16.84 -3.57
CA GLU A 190 -5.61 17.07 -4.99
C GLU A 190 -6.12 18.49 -5.32
N SER A 191 -5.74 19.47 -4.51
CA SER A 191 -6.13 20.86 -4.72
C SER A 191 -5.78 21.32 -6.14
N TRP A 192 -6.75 21.96 -6.79
CA TRP A 192 -6.68 22.31 -8.21
C TRP A 192 -5.43 23.12 -8.53
N GLY A 193 -4.54 22.59 -9.37
CA GLY A 193 -3.29 23.26 -9.76
C GLY A 193 -2.21 23.38 -8.66
N LEU A 194 -2.45 22.89 -7.44
CA LEU A 194 -1.50 22.92 -6.32
C LEU A 194 -1.60 21.65 -5.47
N ILE A 195 -1.03 20.55 -5.95
CA ILE A 195 -1.11 19.24 -5.31
C ILE A 195 -0.03 19.13 -4.22
N THR A 196 -0.43 18.94 -2.96
CA THR A 196 0.52 18.77 -1.85
C THR A 196 0.68 17.30 -1.50
N TYR A 197 1.88 16.81 -1.17
CA TYR A 197 2.19 15.42 -0.87
C TYR A 197 2.77 15.21 0.53
N SER A 198 2.35 14.14 1.21
CA SER A 198 2.89 13.53 2.42
C SER A 198 2.77 11.99 2.40
N LYS A 199 2.95 11.31 3.54
CA LYS A 199 3.16 9.86 3.61
C LYS A 199 1.89 8.97 3.60
N TYR A 200 0.65 9.35 4.02
CA TYR A 200 -0.51 8.40 4.06
C TYR A 200 -2.00 8.83 3.72
N GLY A 201 -2.78 7.99 2.97
CA GLY A 201 -4.18 7.93 2.35
C GLY A 201 -5.10 9.16 2.07
N VAL A 202 -6.34 9.11 1.50
CA VAL A 202 -7.03 8.61 0.24
C VAL A 202 -8.32 9.48 0.03
N ALA A 203 -8.88 9.61 -1.19
CA ALA A 203 -10.08 10.39 -1.59
C ALA A 203 -11.43 9.61 -1.59
N ASN A 204 -12.56 10.31 -1.86
CA ASN A 204 -13.95 9.85 -1.63
C ASN A 204 -14.69 9.38 -2.93
N PRO A 205 -15.59 8.36 -2.90
CA PRO A 205 -16.11 7.68 -4.11
C PRO A 205 -17.28 8.34 -4.87
N GLU A 206 -18.03 9.27 -4.28
CA GLU A 206 -19.35 9.68 -4.82
C GLU A 206 -19.29 10.48 -6.13
N ASP A 207 -18.21 11.23 -6.37
CA ASP A 207 -18.00 12.00 -7.60
C ASP A 207 -17.58 11.12 -8.81
N LEU A 208 -17.00 9.94 -8.55
CA LEU A 208 -16.55 9.00 -9.59
C LEU A 208 -17.73 8.42 -10.37
N TRP A 209 -18.90 8.27 -9.73
CA TRP A 209 -20.03 7.55 -10.30
C TRP A 209 -20.83 8.37 -11.31
N SER A 210 -20.99 9.68 -11.06
CA SER A 210 -21.63 10.56 -12.04
C SER A 210 -20.83 10.55 -13.35
N ALA A 211 -19.50 10.66 -13.25
CA ALA A 211 -18.61 10.66 -14.40
C ALA A 211 -18.59 9.31 -15.15
N LEU A 212 -18.62 8.17 -14.42
CA LEU A 212 -18.68 6.85 -15.05
C LEU A 212 -20.02 6.56 -15.72
N GLN A 213 -21.12 7.09 -15.19
CA GLN A 213 -22.45 6.94 -15.81
C GLN A 213 -22.55 7.76 -17.09
N ASP A 214 -22.09 9.02 -17.08
CA ASP A 214 -22.04 9.88 -18.27
C ASP A 214 -21.17 9.24 -19.37
N ALA A 215 -20.00 8.69 -19.02
CA ALA A 215 -19.13 7.99 -19.96
C ALA A 215 -19.70 6.65 -20.47
N PHE A 216 -20.45 5.92 -19.63
CA PHE A 216 -21.13 4.70 -20.04
C PHE A 216 -22.24 5.00 -21.06
N ASP A 217 -23.03 6.05 -20.79
CA ASP A 217 -24.14 6.48 -21.65
C ASP A 217 -23.65 7.01 -23.02
N GLU A 218 -22.42 7.54 -23.09
CA GLU A 218 -21.74 7.93 -24.33
C GLU A 218 -21.06 6.76 -25.07
N SER A 219 -20.83 5.62 -24.40
CA SER A 219 -20.14 4.47 -25.00
C SER A 219 -21.11 3.56 -25.78
N ALA A 220 -20.77 3.23 -27.03
CA ALA A 220 -21.53 2.32 -27.89
C ALA A 220 -21.42 0.83 -27.47
N MET A 221 -21.52 0.53 -26.17
CA MET A 221 -21.43 -0.83 -25.65
C MET A 221 -22.76 -1.60 -25.84
N PRO A 222 -22.74 -2.86 -26.29
CA PRO A 222 -23.95 -3.64 -26.53
C PRO A 222 -24.77 -3.86 -25.26
N GLN A 223 -26.07 -3.59 -25.36
CA GLN A 223 -27.03 -3.63 -24.27
C GLN A 223 -27.20 -5.02 -23.65
N ASN A 224 -26.93 -5.12 -22.36
CA ASN A 224 -27.72 -5.95 -21.45
C ASN A 224 -28.44 -5.04 -20.45
N LYS A 225 -29.75 -5.24 -20.34
CA LYS A 225 -30.74 -4.36 -19.68
C LYS A 225 -30.61 -4.29 -18.15
N PHE A 226 -29.53 -3.72 -17.62
CA PHE A 226 -29.45 -3.38 -16.20
C PHE A 226 -28.90 -1.96 -16.02
N LYS A 227 -29.45 -1.24 -15.05
CA LYS A 227 -28.92 0.06 -14.64
C LYS A 227 -27.63 -0.19 -13.86
N ILE A 228 -26.53 0.47 -14.21
CA ILE A 228 -25.24 0.36 -13.50
C ILE A 228 -25.43 0.61 -12.02
N GLN A 229 -26.25 1.62 -11.66
CA GLN A 229 -26.61 1.91 -10.28
C GLN A 229 -27.09 0.65 -9.53
N LYS A 230 -27.99 -0.17 -10.11
CA LYS A 230 -28.49 -1.39 -9.45
C LYS A 230 -27.38 -2.42 -9.22
N VAL A 231 -26.40 -2.52 -10.11
CA VAL A 231 -25.24 -3.40 -9.93
C VAL A 231 -24.34 -2.84 -8.82
N MET A 232 -23.95 -1.57 -8.94
CA MET A 232 -23.01 -0.92 -8.03
C MET A 232 -23.56 -0.78 -6.60
N ASP A 233 -24.86 -0.54 -6.43
CA ASP A 233 -25.53 -0.52 -5.12
C ASP A 233 -25.26 -1.80 -4.32
N THR A 234 -25.19 -2.96 -4.99
CA THR A 234 -24.86 -4.22 -4.31
C THR A 234 -23.40 -4.30 -3.86
N TRP A 235 -22.48 -3.58 -4.50
CA TRP A 235 -21.05 -3.60 -4.19
C TRP A 235 -20.64 -2.53 -3.18
N ILE A 236 -21.23 -1.33 -3.25
CA ILE A 236 -20.84 -0.18 -2.41
C ILE A 236 -21.80 0.04 -1.23
N GLY A 237 -23.08 -0.35 -1.37
CA GLY A 237 -24.09 -0.17 -0.33
C GLY A 237 -23.96 -1.15 0.85
N GLN A 238 -23.06 -2.12 0.76
CA GLN A 238 -22.87 -3.14 1.79
C GLN A 238 -21.40 -3.52 1.97
N LYS A 239 -21.02 -3.83 3.22
CA LYS A 239 -19.68 -4.32 3.55
C LYS A 239 -19.48 -5.77 3.10
N GLY A 240 -18.28 -6.08 2.62
CA GLY A 240 -17.77 -7.41 2.26
C GLY A 240 -17.84 -7.71 0.77
N TYR A 241 -17.67 -8.98 0.40
CA TYR A 241 -17.66 -9.45 -0.99
C TYR A 241 -18.17 -10.91 -1.08
N PRO A 242 -18.59 -11.38 -2.27
CA PRO A 242 -19.08 -12.74 -2.43
C PRO A 242 -17.95 -13.77 -2.52
N LEU A 243 -18.20 -14.97 -2.00
CA LEU A 243 -17.58 -16.20 -2.46
C LEU A 243 -18.48 -16.83 -3.51
N VAL A 244 -17.95 -16.96 -4.72
CA VAL A 244 -18.57 -17.70 -5.82
C VAL A 244 -18.17 -19.17 -5.67
N THR A 245 -19.15 -20.07 -5.58
CA THR A 245 -18.89 -21.51 -5.53
C THR A 245 -19.33 -22.16 -6.83
N VAL A 246 -18.42 -22.89 -7.45
CA VAL A 246 -18.62 -23.61 -8.72
C VAL A 246 -18.63 -25.10 -8.42
N VAL A 247 -19.76 -25.75 -8.66
CA VAL A 247 -19.96 -27.19 -8.45
C VAL A 247 -20.31 -27.83 -9.78
N ARG A 248 -19.56 -28.87 -10.15
CA ARG A 248 -19.76 -29.59 -11.41
C ARG A 248 -20.34 -30.96 -11.15
N ASP A 249 -21.26 -31.39 -12.02
CA ASP A 249 -21.75 -32.76 -12.02
C ASP A 249 -20.92 -33.67 -12.95
N GLN A 250 -21.21 -34.96 -12.90
CA GLN A 250 -20.54 -36.00 -13.71
C GLN A 250 -20.80 -35.87 -15.23
N HIS A 251 -21.77 -35.06 -15.64
CA HIS A 251 -22.15 -34.83 -17.04
C HIS A 251 -21.66 -33.48 -17.57
N GLY A 252 -20.89 -32.73 -16.77
CA GLY A 252 -20.29 -31.47 -17.18
C GLY A 252 -21.15 -30.24 -16.90
N LYS A 253 -22.36 -30.42 -16.35
CA LYS A 253 -23.22 -29.32 -15.94
C LYS A 253 -22.60 -28.61 -14.74
N THR A 254 -22.46 -27.30 -14.87
CA THR A 254 -21.75 -26.47 -13.90
C THR A 254 -22.73 -25.51 -13.23
N LYS A 255 -22.91 -25.70 -11.92
CA LYS A 255 -23.74 -24.86 -11.05
C LYS A 255 -22.86 -23.83 -10.34
N ILE A 256 -23.19 -22.56 -10.51
CA ILE A 256 -22.49 -21.43 -9.87
C ILE A 256 -23.43 -20.75 -8.89
N THR A 257 -23.01 -20.63 -7.64
CA THR A 257 -23.75 -19.97 -6.56
C THR A 257 -22.90 -18.90 -5.89
N GLN A 258 -23.53 -18.00 -5.13
CA GLN A 258 -22.84 -16.99 -4.34
C GLN A 258 -23.29 -17.01 -2.88
N GLU A 259 -22.35 -16.71 -1.98
CA GLU A 259 -22.62 -16.43 -0.57
C GLU A 259 -21.72 -15.27 -0.09
N TYR A 260 -22.15 -14.56 0.96
CA TYR A 260 -21.30 -13.56 1.61
C TYR A 260 -20.07 -14.23 2.22
N PHE A 261 -18.88 -13.67 1.95
CA PHE A 261 -17.63 -14.23 2.44
C PHE A 261 -16.84 -13.21 3.26
N ARG A 262 -16.43 -13.65 4.46
CA ARG A 262 -15.55 -12.90 5.34
C ARG A 262 -14.60 -13.83 6.08
N PRO A 263 -13.35 -13.98 5.60
CA PRO A 263 -12.45 -15.01 6.13
C PRO A 263 -12.04 -14.76 7.59
N HIS A 264 -11.94 -13.51 8.03
CA HIS A 264 -11.45 -13.16 9.38
C HIS A 264 -12.51 -13.18 10.51
N GLU A 265 -13.80 -13.32 10.20
CA GLU A 265 -14.85 -13.22 11.24
C GLU A 265 -14.82 -14.40 12.22
N LYS A 266 -14.26 -15.55 11.80
CA LYS A 266 -14.12 -16.75 12.64
C LYS A 266 -12.83 -16.81 13.46
N MET A 267 -11.80 -16.01 13.13
CA MET A 267 -10.54 -15.96 13.88
C MET A 267 -10.61 -15.06 15.12
N SER A 268 -11.66 -14.24 15.26
CA SER A 268 -11.90 -13.53 16.52
C SER A 268 -12.62 -14.45 17.51
N ALA A 269 -11.99 -14.73 18.64
CA ALA A 269 -12.56 -15.52 19.74
C ALA A 269 -13.82 -14.88 20.39
N ARG A 270 -14.30 -13.73 19.88
CA ARG A 270 -15.54 -13.07 20.32
C ARG A 270 -16.71 -13.49 19.41
N LYS A 271 -17.09 -14.76 19.49
CA LYS A 271 -18.42 -15.19 19.04
C LYS A 271 -19.46 -14.65 20.01
N ASN A 272 -20.11 -13.54 19.64
CA ASN A 272 -21.46 -13.19 20.07
C ASN A 272 -22.02 -12.06 19.20
N SER A 273 -22.30 -12.36 17.93
CA SER A 273 -23.52 -11.83 17.33
C SER A 273 -24.01 -12.83 16.28
N ASN A 274 -25.05 -13.58 16.63
CA ASN A 274 -25.97 -14.14 15.64
C ASN A 274 -26.71 -12.95 15.04
N SER A 275 -26.10 -12.20 14.13
CA SER A 275 -26.83 -11.25 13.30
C SER A 275 -27.31 -12.01 12.07
N THR A 276 -28.58 -12.34 12.02
CA THR A 276 -29.29 -12.81 10.81
C THR A 276 -29.12 -11.88 9.60
N ALA A 277 -28.59 -10.66 9.80
CA ALA A 277 -28.30 -9.66 8.78
C ALA A 277 -27.11 -9.99 7.84
N THR A 278 -26.22 -10.93 8.17
CA THR A 278 -25.10 -11.32 7.29
C THR A 278 -25.45 -12.44 6.30
N ILE A 279 -26.58 -13.13 6.49
CA ILE A 279 -26.91 -14.36 5.76
C ILE A 279 -27.49 -14.09 4.35
N ASN A 280 -28.09 -12.91 4.10
CA ASN A 280 -28.81 -12.63 2.85
C ASN A 280 -28.15 -11.61 1.92
N LYS A 281 -26.87 -11.24 2.15
CA LYS A 281 -26.18 -10.33 1.24
C LYS A 281 -25.78 -11.08 -0.03
N LYS A 282 -26.21 -10.56 -1.17
CA LYS A 282 -25.86 -11.05 -2.51
C LYS A 282 -25.52 -9.87 -3.42
N TRP A 283 -24.81 -10.14 -4.50
CA TRP A 283 -24.29 -9.16 -5.45
C TRP A 283 -24.74 -9.49 -6.87
N TRP A 284 -24.72 -8.48 -7.73
CA TRP A 284 -24.61 -8.71 -9.16
C TRP A 284 -23.17 -9.07 -9.49
N VAL A 285 -22.89 -10.37 -9.65
CA VAL A 285 -21.53 -10.86 -9.88
C VAL A 285 -21.29 -11.06 -11.37
N PRO A 286 -20.33 -10.32 -11.98
CA PRO A 286 -19.91 -10.59 -13.34
C PRO A 286 -19.08 -11.88 -13.36
N ILE A 287 -19.50 -12.86 -14.17
CA ILE A 287 -18.82 -14.14 -14.31
C ILE A 287 -18.21 -14.25 -15.71
N ASN A 288 -16.96 -14.67 -15.74
CA ASN A 288 -16.26 -15.19 -16.91
C ASN A 288 -15.39 -16.36 -16.44
N PHE A 289 -14.99 -17.24 -17.36
CA PHE A 289 -14.21 -18.42 -17.03
C PHE A 289 -13.45 -18.93 -18.26
N ALA A 290 -12.37 -19.65 -17.99
CA ALA A 290 -11.63 -20.43 -18.98
C ALA A 290 -11.68 -21.91 -18.60
N THR A 291 -11.41 -22.77 -19.59
CA THR A 291 -11.36 -24.23 -19.42
C THR A 291 -10.05 -24.78 -19.99
N ARG A 292 -9.67 -26.02 -19.68
CA ARG A 292 -8.50 -26.71 -20.28
C ARG A 292 -8.62 -26.83 -21.79
N THR A 293 -9.82 -27.12 -22.30
CA THR A 293 -10.06 -27.25 -23.74
C THR A 293 -10.03 -25.90 -24.46
N ASN A 294 -10.44 -24.83 -23.78
CA ASN A 294 -10.32 -23.45 -24.26
C ASN A 294 -9.62 -22.56 -23.20
N PRO A 295 -8.29 -22.64 -23.07
CA PRO A 295 -7.54 -21.93 -22.03
C PRO A 295 -7.25 -20.49 -22.45
N ASP A 296 -8.27 -19.78 -22.92
CA ASP A 296 -8.17 -18.36 -23.28
C ASP A 296 -8.45 -17.49 -22.06
N PHE A 297 -7.40 -16.83 -21.58
CA PHE A 297 -7.45 -15.89 -20.47
C PHE A 297 -7.23 -14.44 -20.93
N SER A 298 -7.25 -14.16 -22.24
CA SER A 298 -6.96 -12.83 -22.78
C SER A 298 -8.12 -11.85 -22.63
N SER A 299 -9.36 -12.35 -22.73
CA SER A 299 -10.57 -11.53 -22.60
C SER A 299 -11.12 -11.60 -21.16
N THR A 300 -11.11 -10.46 -20.49
CA THR A 300 -11.74 -10.27 -19.16
C THR A 300 -13.21 -9.86 -19.27
N SER A 301 -13.76 -9.85 -20.49
CA SER A 301 -15.14 -9.46 -20.73
C SER A 301 -16.13 -10.35 -19.97
N VAL A 302 -17.20 -9.76 -19.47
CA VAL A 302 -18.24 -10.49 -18.77
C VAL A 302 -19.02 -11.35 -19.77
N THR A 303 -19.16 -12.64 -19.49
CA THR A 303 -19.94 -13.56 -20.34
C THR A 303 -21.29 -13.89 -19.70
N HIS A 304 -21.34 -13.94 -18.37
CA HIS A 304 -22.54 -14.27 -17.61
C HIS A 304 -22.69 -13.35 -16.40
N TRP A 305 -23.92 -13.17 -15.93
CA TRP A 305 -24.23 -12.42 -14.73
C TRP A 305 -24.97 -13.30 -13.74
N LEU A 306 -24.46 -13.41 -12.51
CA LEU A 306 -25.16 -14.04 -11.40
C LEU A 306 -25.86 -12.94 -10.59
N SER A 307 -27.18 -12.89 -10.65
CA SER A 307 -27.97 -11.85 -9.97
C SER A 307 -28.16 -12.15 -8.47
N PRO A 308 -28.45 -11.13 -7.64
CA PRO A 308 -28.83 -11.33 -6.25
C PRO A 308 -30.09 -12.17 -6.07
N GLU A 309 -31.04 -12.06 -7.00
CA GLU A 309 -32.31 -12.79 -6.93
C GLU A 309 -32.18 -14.25 -7.37
N ALA A 310 -31.16 -14.59 -8.16
CA ALA A 310 -30.90 -15.96 -8.59
C ALA A 310 -30.43 -16.84 -7.43
N GLU A 311 -30.94 -18.07 -7.37
CA GLU A 311 -30.40 -19.11 -6.50
C GLU A 311 -29.08 -19.66 -7.05
N GLU A 312 -29.02 -19.83 -8.37
CA GLU A 312 -27.88 -20.38 -9.09
C GLU A 312 -27.83 -19.87 -10.54
N LEU A 313 -26.63 -19.90 -11.12
CA LEU A 313 -26.37 -19.81 -12.55
C LEU A 313 -25.95 -21.19 -13.04
N ILE A 314 -26.60 -21.68 -14.09
CA ILE A 314 -26.29 -22.98 -14.71
C ILE A 314 -25.57 -22.73 -16.03
N ILE A 315 -24.42 -23.39 -16.21
CA ILE A 315 -23.68 -23.43 -17.46
C ILE A 315 -23.63 -24.89 -17.90
N GLU A 316 -24.16 -25.15 -19.09
CA GLU A 316 -24.18 -26.48 -19.71
C GLU A 316 -22.98 -26.63 -20.68
N ASP A 317 -22.76 -27.84 -21.19
CA ASP A 317 -21.80 -28.14 -22.27
C ASP A 317 -20.30 -27.91 -21.96
N ILE A 318 -19.89 -27.97 -20.68
CA ILE A 318 -18.46 -28.02 -20.32
C ILE A 318 -18.03 -29.49 -20.25
N ASP A 319 -16.96 -29.87 -20.97
CA ASP A 319 -16.44 -31.24 -20.97
C ASP A 319 -16.26 -31.75 -19.51
N PRO A 320 -16.87 -32.89 -19.14
CA PRO A 320 -16.80 -33.45 -17.80
C PRO A 320 -15.39 -33.72 -17.30
N GLU A 321 -14.38 -33.87 -18.17
CA GLU A 321 -12.96 -34.06 -17.83
C GLU A 321 -12.14 -32.76 -17.82
N ASP A 322 -12.80 -31.64 -18.09
CA ASP A 322 -12.17 -30.34 -18.08
C ASP A 322 -11.88 -29.86 -16.65
N TRP A 323 -11.04 -28.83 -16.46
CA TRP A 323 -11.12 -27.94 -15.32
C TRP A 323 -11.84 -26.65 -15.75
N ILE A 324 -12.48 -25.97 -14.79
CA ILE A 324 -12.99 -24.60 -14.98
C ILE A 324 -12.27 -23.66 -14.01
N ILE A 325 -11.81 -22.53 -14.51
CA ILE A 325 -11.25 -21.43 -13.71
C ILE A 325 -12.07 -20.18 -14.00
N ALA A 326 -12.81 -19.70 -13.00
CA ALA A 326 -13.62 -18.49 -13.10
C ALA A 326 -12.85 -17.25 -12.62
N ASN A 327 -13.31 -16.07 -13.04
CA ASN A 327 -12.70 -14.77 -12.77
C ASN A 327 -11.36 -14.60 -13.52
N ILE A 328 -11.41 -14.58 -14.84
CA ILE A 328 -10.24 -14.38 -15.71
C ILE A 328 -9.47 -13.12 -15.27
N GLN A 329 -8.19 -13.32 -15.00
CA GLN A 329 -7.23 -12.37 -14.45
C GLN A 329 -7.63 -11.68 -13.14
N GLN A 330 -8.54 -12.28 -12.38
CA GLN A 330 -9.03 -11.75 -11.09
C GLN A 330 -9.59 -10.32 -11.20
N THR A 331 -10.23 -9.99 -12.32
CA THR A 331 -10.80 -8.66 -12.57
C THR A 331 -12.07 -8.38 -11.76
N GLY A 332 -12.80 -9.43 -11.37
CA GLY A 332 -13.93 -9.33 -10.46
C GLY A 332 -13.49 -9.32 -9.00
N PHE A 333 -14.14 -8.48 -8.18
CA PHE A 333 -13.87 -8.37 -6.73
C PHE A 333 -14.56 -9.47 -5.93
N TYR A 334 -14.27 -10.74 -6.24
CA TYR A 334 -14.82 -11.91 -5.57
C TYR A 334 -13.83 -13.07 -5.57
N ARG A 335 -13.99 -13.98 -4.62
CA ARG A 335 -13.21 -15.23 -4.56
C ARG A 335 -13.97 -16.36 -5.21
N VAL A 336 -13.26 -17.39 -5.64
CA VAL A 336 -13.86 -18.58 -6.24
C VAL A 336 -13.49 -19.82 -5.43
N ASN A 337 -14.51 -20.61 -5.07
CA ASN A 337 -14.37 -21.96 -4.56
C ASN A 337 -14.87 -22.95 -5.61
N TYR A 338 -14.23 -24.10 -5.69
CA TYR A 338 -14.64 -25.19 -6.57
C TYR A 338 -14.97 -26.44 -5.74
N ASP A 339 -15.69 -27.38 -6.34
CA ASP A 339 -15.76 -28.74 -5.80
C ASP A 339 -14.36 -29.40 -5.76
N PRO A 340 -14.14 -30.41 -4.88
CA PRO A 340 -12.84 -31.05 -4.74
C PRO A 340 -12.28 -31.64 -6.05
N THR A 341 -13.14 -32.16 -6.92
CA THR A 341 -12.72 -32.75 -8.20
C THR A 341 -12.11 -31.69 -9.10
N ASN A 342 -12.77 -30.54 -9.25
CA ASN A 342 -12.24 -29.46 -10.06
C ASN A 342 -10.97 -28.85 -9.46
N TRP A 343 -10.88 -28.70 -8.13
CA TRP A 343 -9.64 -28.27 -7.47
C TRP A 343 -8.45 -29.20 -7.78
N LEU A 344 -8.66 -30.52 -7.66
CA LEU A 344 -7.61 -31.50 -7.96
C LEU A 344 -7.22 -31.49 -9.44
N ARG A 345 -8.16 -31.24 -10.36
CA ARG A 345 -7.82 -31.06 -11.78
C ARG A 345 -6.99 -29.82 -12.05
N ILE A 346 -7.31 -28.70 -11.39
CA ILE A 346 -6.48 -27.49 -11.44
C ILE A 346 -5.07 -27.79 -10.90
N ALA A 347 -4.97 -28.43 -9.72
CA ALA A 347 -3.69 -28.80 -9.11
C ALA A 347 -2.84 -29.70 -10.03
N ASN A 348 -3.45 -30.74 -10.61
CA ASN A 348 -2.78 -31.64 -11.55
C ASN A 348 -2.32 -30.92 -12.82
N TYR A 349 -3.11 -29.98 -13.33
CA TYR A 349 -2.73 -29.19 -14.50
C TYR A 349 -1.59 -28.21 -14.19
N LEU A 350 -1.61 -27.58 -13.01
CA LEU A 350 -0.53 -26.72 -12.52
C LEU A 350 0.78 -27.48 -12.34
N ASP A 351 0.76 -28.75 -11.90
CA ASP A 351 1.98 -29.58 -11.78
C ASP A 351 2.47 -30.16 -13.14
N SER A 352 1.84 -29.78 -14.26
CA SER A 352 2.24 -30.18 -15.63
C SER A 352 3.12 -29.14 -16.32
N GLU A 353 3.77 -29.50 -17.43
CA GLU A 353 4.55 -28.56 -18.25
C GLU A 353 3.70 -27.45 -18.91
N ASN A 354 2.38 -27.62 -18.95
CA ASN A 354 1.46 -26.66 -19.57
C ASN A 354 0.90 -25.62 -18.59
N TYR A 355 1.40 -25.56 -17.35
CA TYR A 355 0.88 -24.68 -16.30
C TYR A 355 0.82 -23.19 -16.73
N THR A 356 1.77 -22.76 -17.58
CA THR A 356 1.85 -21.39 -18.10
C THR A 356 0.70 -21.00 -19.02
N LYS A 357 -0.08 -21.98 -19.53
CA LYS A 357 -1.33 -21.70 -20.25
C LYS A 357 -2.43 -21.14 -19.34
N ILE A 358 -2.37 -21.38 -18.03
CA ILE A 358 -3.17 -20.61 -17.06
C ILE A 358 -2.46 -19.28 -16.87
N HIS A 359 -3.18 -18.18 -17.12
CA HIS A 359 -2.60 -16.84 -16.99
C HIS A 359 -2.04 -16.59 -15.59
N VAL A 360 -0.93 -15.87 -15.49
CA VAL A 360 -0.20 -15.64 -14.23
C VAL A 360 -1.08 -15.08 -13.11
N MET A 361 -1.96 -14.13 -13.44
CA MET A 361 -2.95 -13.56 -12.49
C MET A 361 -3.91 -14.63 -11.96
N ASN A 362 -4.34 -15.59 -12.77
CA ASN A 362 -5.20 -16.68 -12.31
C ASN A 362 -4.44 -17.72 -11.50
N ARG A 363 -3.16 -17.98 -11.80
CA ARG A 363 -2.30 -18.83 -10.95
C ARG A 363 -2.14 -18.23 -9.56
N ALA A 364 -1.91 -16.91 -9.49
CA ALA A 364 -1.90 -16.16 -8.24
C ALA A 364 -3.27 -16.20 -7.53
N GLN A 365 -4.36 -15.95 -8.26
CA GLN A 365 -5.71 -16.05 -7.73
C GLN A 365 -6.00 -17.43 -7.12
N ILE A 366 -5.62 -18.51 -7.78
CA ILE A 366 -5.85 -19.89 -7.32
C ILE A 366 -5.20 -20.12 -5.95
N ILE A 367 -3.92 -19.78 -5.78
CA ILE A 367 -3.23 -19.92 -4.50
C ILE A 367 -3.86 -19.01 -3.44
N ASN A 368 -4.15 -17.77 -3.82
CA ASN A 368 -4.76 -16.79 -2.93
C ASN A 368 -6.15 -17.25 -2.47
N ASP A 369 -7.02 -17.73 -3.35
CA ASP A 369 -8.34 -18.22 -2.96
C ASP A 369 -8.22 -19.48 -2.10
N ALA A 370 -7.34 -20.40 -2.48
CA ALA A 370 -7.12 -21.65 -1.75
C ALA A 370 -6.71 -21.42 -0.28
N ILE A 371 -5.79 -20.49 0.02
CA ILE A 371 -5.40 -20.23 1.42
C ILE A 371 -6.57 -19.69 2.24
N TYR A 372 -7.31 -18.69 1.75
CA TYR A 372 -8.40 -18.09 2.52
C TYR A 372 -9.57 -19.08 2.69
N LEU A 373 -9.79 -19.97 1.72
CA LEU A 373 -10.76 -21.05 1.84
C LEU A 373 -10.30 -22.12 2.85
N MET A 374 -9.02 -22.47 2.86
CA MET A 374 -8.45 -23.40 3.85
C MET A 374 -8.59 -22.84 5.27
N LEU A 375 -8.18 -21.58 5.50
CA LEU A 375 -8.32 -20.90 6.79
C LEU A 375 -9.79 -20.74 7.23
N SER A 376 -10.72 -20.74 6.28
CA SER A 376 -12.17 -20.67 6.54
C SER A 376 -12.83 -22.06 6.69
N HIS A 377 -12.06 -23.15 6.66
CA HIS A 377 -12.51 -24.54 6.65
C HIS A 377 -13.43 -24.91 5.47
N LYS A 378 -13.24 -24.25 4.32
CA LYS A 378 -13.96 -24.50 3.06
C LYS A 378 -13.12 -25.25 2.02
N LEU A 379 -11.83 -25.45 2.27
CA LEU A 379 -10.92 -26.26 1.47
C LEU A 379 -10.13 -27.20 2.38
N ASP A 380 -9.97 -28.46 1.95
CA ASP A 380 -9.12 -29.43 2.64
C ASP A 380 -7.64 -28.99 2.53
N PRO A 381 -6.88 -28.89 3.64
CA PRO A 381 -5.47 -28.52 3.60
C PRO A 381 -4.61 -29.39 2.66
N ARG A 382 -4.98 -30.66 2.43
CA ARG A 382 -4.27 -31.53 1.48
C ARG A 382 -4.40 -31.03 0.04
N ILE A 383 -5.59 -30.56 -0.34
CA ILE A 383 -5.82 -29.96 -1.66
C ILE A 383 -5.01 -28.66 -1.80
N PHE A 384 -4.92 -27.86 -0.74
CA PHE A 384 -4.05 -26.68 -0.74
C PHE A 384 -2.59 -27.07 -1.02
N MET A 385 -2.07 -28.10 -0.35
CA MET A 385 -0.71 -28.60 -0.58
C MET A 385 -0.50 -29.14 -2.00
N ASP A 386 -1.50 -29.84 -2.57
CA ASP A 386 -1.49 -30.29 -3.96
C ASP A 386 -1.48 -29.11 -4.94
N ILE A 387 -2.23 -28.05 -4.65
CA ILE A 387 -2.23 -26.81 -5.44
C ILE A 387 -0.88 -26.14 -5.36
N THR A 388 -0.30 -25.90 -4.19
CA THR A 388 0.95 -25.13 -4.05
C THR A 388 2.19 -25.89 -4.51
N LYS A 389 2.11 -27.22 -4.65
CA LYS A 389 3.22 -28.08 -5.09
C LYS A 389 3.85 -27.64 -6.42
N TYR A 390 3.08 -27.07 -7.34
CA TYR A 390 3.63 -26.64 -8.63
C TYR A 390 4.61 -25.47 -8.52
N LEU A 391 4.62 -24.72 -7.39
CA LEU A 391 5.51 -23.57 -7.21
C LEU A 391 6.98 -23.94 -7.36
N ARG A 392 7.36 -25.21 -7.15
CA ARG A 392 8.68 -25.76 -7.48
C ARG A 392 9.09 -25.57 -8.95
N ARG A 393 8.16 -25.24 -9.84
CA ARG A 393 8.35 -24.97 -11.28
C ARG A 393 8.15 -23.51 -11.66
N GLU A 394 7.50 -22.73 -10.80
CA GLU A 394 7.11 -21.35 -11.06
C GLU A 394 8.26 -20.40 -10.75
N THR A 395 8.43 -19.39 -11.59
CA THR A 395 9.45 -18.35 -11.40
C THR A 395 8.89 -16.94 -11.46
N ASP A 396 7.61 -16.79 -11.82
CA ASP A 396 6.95 -15.49 -11.91
C ASP A 396 6.59 -14.93 -10.52
N TYR A 397 7.02 -13.70 -10.27
CA TYR A 397 6.74 -12.96 -9.03
C TYR A 397 5.25 -12.95 -8.66
N ILE A 398 4.39 -12.70 -9.65
CA ILE A 398 2.97 -12.47 -9.44
C ILE A 398 2.31 -13.76 -8.94
N ALA A 399 2.68 -14.91 -9.53
CA ALA A 399 2.18 -16.20 -9.10
C ALA A 399 2.70 -16.60 -7.71
N TRP A 400 3.94 -16.22 -7.35
CA TRP A 400 4.50 -16.44 -6.02
C TRP A 400 3.97 -15.51 -4.94
N TYR A 401 3.51 -14.31 -5.32
CA TYR A 401 3.11 -13.26 -4.38
C TYR A 401 2.14 -13.73 -3.28
N PRO A 402 1.05 -14.48 -3.58
CA PRO A 402 0.18 -15.03 -2.54
C PRO A 402 0.94 -15.91 -1.56
N MET A 403 1.87 -16.74 -2.04
CA MET A 403 2.66 -17.62 -1.20
C MET A 403 3.61 -16.84 -0.30
N PHE A 404 4.24 -15.77 -0.78
CA PHE A 404 5.06 -14.89 0.08
C PHE A 404 4.25 -14.32 1.26
N ARG A 405 3.01 -13.87 1.00
CA ARG A 405 2.11 -13.41 2.05
C ARG A 405 1.75 -14.53 3.03
N VAL A 406 1.52 -15.75 2.52
CA VAL A 406 1.25 -16.92 3.36
C VAL A 406 2.44 -17.24 4.25
N LEU A 407 3.66 -17.25 3.70
CA LEU A 407 4.86 -17.56 4.47
C LEU A 407 5.11 -16.52 5.57
N GLU A 408 4.91 -15.24 5.28
CA GLU A 408 4.94 -14.15 6.28
C GLU A 408 3.96 -14.41 7.43
N ASP A 409 2.71 -14.77 7.13
CA ASP A 409 1.70 -15.06 8.16
C ASP A 409 2.01 -16.37 8.92
N VAL A 410 2.40 -17.42 8.20
CA VAL A 410 2.72 -18.76 8.71
C VAL A 410 3.89 -18.72 9.68
N THR A 411 4.94 -17.96 9.40
CA THR A 411 6.06 -17.81 10.36
C THR A 411 5.55 -17.35 11.73
N THR A 412 4.59 -16.42 11.79
CA THR A 412 3.97 -15.97 13.05
C THR A 412 3.22 -17.09 13.78
N PHE A 413 2.48 -17.94 13.06
CA PHE A 413 1.73 -19.05 13.67
C PHE A 413 2.62 -20.18 14.17
N PHE A 414 3.67 -20.48 13.41
CA PHE A 414 4.57 -21.60 13.70
C PHE A 414 5.77 -21.20 14.58
N LEU A 415 5.97 -19.89 14.86
CA LEU A 415 6.97 -19.40 15.82
C LEU A 415 6.81 -20.01 17.22
N TYR A 416 5.60 -20.48 17.56
CA TYR A 416 5.24 -20.96 18.89
C TYR A 416 4.99 -22.47 18.97
N ASN A 417 5.30 -23.25 17.94
CA ASN A 417 5.13 -24.70 17.97
C ASN A 417 6.11 -25.47 17.06
N GLU A 418 6.33 -26.75 17.34
CA GLU A 418 7.22 -27.64 16.55
C GLU A 418 6.77 -27.84 15.09
N GLY A 419 5.56 -27.41 14.71
CA GLY A 419 5.03 -27.55 13.36
C GLY A 419 5.79 -26.74 12.29
N GLY A 420 6.49 -25.67 12.69
CA GLY A 420 7.31 -24.89 11.76
C GLY A 420 8.46 -25.70 11.16
N GLU A 421 9.11 -26.52 11.97
CA GLU A 421 10.18 -27.43 11.53
C GLU A 421 9.65 -28.53 10.60
N LEU A 422 8.38 -28.94 10.74
CA LEU A 422 7.76 -29.93 9.85
C LEU A 422 7.45 -29.38 8.46
N LEU A 423 7.14 -28.08 8.33
CA LEU A 423 6.83 -27.43 7.05
C LEU A 423 8.07 -27.02 6.25
N LYS A 424 9.17 -26.78 6.94
CA LYS A 424 10.42 -26.29 6.37
C LYS A 424 10.92 -27.11 5.17
N PRO A 425 10.98 -28.46 5.19
CA PRO A 425 11.42 -29.23 4.02
C PRO A 425 10.54 -29.01 2.79
N TYR A 426 9.23 -28.88 2.98
CA TYR A 426 8.29 -28.64 1.89
C TYR A 426 8.48 -27.23 1.30
N VAL A 427 8.56 -26.20 2.15
CA VAL A 427 8.78 -24.81 1.70
C VAL A 427 10.10 -24.69 0.93
N LEU A 428 11.17 -25.31 1.43
CA LEU A 428 12.47 -25.31 0.75
C LEU A 428 12.40 -25.99 -0.63
N ASP A 429 11.69 -27.11 -0.76
CA ASP A 429 11.48 -27.79 -2.06
C ASP A 429 10.82 -26.87 -3.09
N LEU A 430 9.83 -26.06 -2.67
CA LEU A 430 9.20 -25.10 -3.56
C LEU A 430 10.17 -24.00 -4.03
N MET A 431 11.09 -23.54 -3.17
CA MET A 431 11.96 -22.39 -3.44
C MET A 431 13.22 -22.72 -4.23
N ASN A 432 13.70 -23.97 -4.22
CA ASN A 432 15.00 -24.35 -4.81
C ASN A 432 15.15 -23.86 -6.26
N ASN A 433 14.19 -24.20 -7.12
CA ASN A 433 14.24 -23.87 -8.55
C ASN A 433 14.28 -22.35 -8.82
N ILE A 434 13.44 -21.58 -8.13
CA ILE A 434 13.37 -20.12 -8.34
C ILE A 434 14.66 -19.45 -7.84
N ILE A 435 15.24 -19.88 -6.72
CA ILE A 435 16.52 -19.37 -6.20
C ILE A 435 17.65 -19.68 -7.19
N GLU A 436 17.72 -20.90 -7.72
CA GLU A 436 18.72 -21.30 -8.72
C GLU A 436 18.59 -20.49 -10.02
N THR A 437 17.35 -20.24 -10.46
CA THR A 437 17.07 -19.54 -11.71
C THR A 437 17.43 -18.05 -11.64
N ILE A 438 16.96 -17.34 -10.61
CA ILE A 438 17.17 -15.89 -10.50
C ILE A 438 18.54 -15.53 -9.92
N GLY A 439 19.17 -16.45 -9.17
CA GLY A 439 20.44 -16.26 -8.49
C GLY A 439 20.36 -15.32 -7.27
N THR A 440 21.45 -15.25 -6.52
CA THR A 440 21.49 -14.55 -5.22
C THR A 440 22.02 -13.11 -5.27
N GLN A 441 22.47 -12.66 -6.44
CA GLN A 441 23.09 -11.35 -6.64
C GLN A 441 22.41 -10.58 -7.75
N ASP A 442 22.22 -9.28 -7.52
CA ASP A 442 21.71 -8.36 -8.53
C ASP A 442 22.70 -8.18 -9.66
N ARG A 443 22.21 -8.33 -10.90
CA ARG A 443 23.00 -8.09 -12.11
C ARG A 443 22.60 -6.74 -12.72
N PRO A 444 23.52 -6.03 -13.39
CA PRO A 444 23.21 -4.72 -14.00
C PRO A 444 22.03 -4.76 -14.97
N ASN A 445 21.86 -5.88 -15.68
CA ASN A 445 20.83 -6.05 -16.71
C ASN A 445 19.53 -6.70 -16.19
N ASP A 446 19.43 -6.97 -14.88
CA ASP A 446 18.19 -7.51 -14.32
C ASP A 446 17.06 -6.48 -14.40
N ASP A 447 15.90 -6.91 -14.88
CA ASP A 447 14.68 -6.12 -14.85
C ASP A 447 14.18 -5.91 -13.41
N TYR A 448 13.22 -5.00 -13.26
CA TYR A 448 12.67 -4.65 -11.96
C TYR A 448 12.02 -5.85 -11.24
N PHE A 449 11.22 -6.66 -11.94
CA PHE A 449 10.52 -7.78 -11.32
C PHE A 449 11.47 -8.90 -10.94
N THR A 450 12.53 -9.15 -11.71
CA THR A 450 13.59 -10.09 -11.30
C THR A 450 14.25 -9.66 -9.98
N LYS A 451 14.57 -8.37 -9.83
CA LYS A 451 15.14 -7.85 -8.56
C LYS A 451 14.16 -7.96 -7.40
N VAL A 452 12.89 -7.63 -7.62
CA VAL A 452 11.84 -7.75 -6.58
C VAL A 452 11.64 -9.21 -6.17
N THR A 453 11.56 -10.13 -7.14
CA THR A 453 11.46 -11.58 -6.91
C THR A 453 12.62 -12.09 -6.08
N ARG A 454 13.84 -11.71 -6.44
CA ARG A 454 15.06 -12.08 -5.73
C ARG A 454 15.03 -11.64 -4.27
N HIS A 455 14.70 -10.39 -4.01
CA HIS A 455 14.61 -9.91 -2.64
C HIS A 455 13.55 -10.64 -1.83
N ALA A 456 12.35 -10.86 -2.40
CA ALA A 456 11.27 -11.57 -1.71
C ALA A 456 11.64 -13.02 -1.38
N ILE A 457 12.07 -13.80 -2.39
CA ILE A 457 12.37 -15.22 -2.19
C ILE A 457 13.58 -15.42 -1.27
N LEU A 458 14.62 -14.58 -1.34
CA LEU A 458 15.77 -14.71 -0.46
C LEU A 458 15.44 -14.33 0.98
N ASN A 459 14.52 -13.40 1.20
CA ASN A 459 14.08 -13.09 2.55
C ASN A 459 13.41 -14.31 3.20
N ASP A 460 12.49 -14.96 2.48
CA ASP A 460 11.79 -16.14 2.98
C ASP A 460 12.74 -17.34 3.07
N ALA A 461 13.58 -17.57 2.06
CA ALA A 461 14.53 -18.68 2.04
C ALA A 461 15.48 -18.64 3.23
N CYS A 462 16.02 -17.46 3.58
CA CYS A 462 16.86 -17.30 4.76
C CYS A 462 16.08 -17.46 6.07
N THR A 463 14.77 -17.18 6.08
CA THR A 463 13.89 -17.43 7.23
C THR A 463 13.70 -18.93 7.49
N TYR A 464 13.57 -19.73 6.42
CA TYR A 464 13.45 -21.19 6.49
C TYR A 464 14.80 -21.93 6.42
N ASP A 465 15.91 -21.26 6.71
CA ASP A 465 17.27 -21.80 6.75
C ASP A 465 17.79 -22.43 5.46
N HIS A 466 17.42 -21.88 4.31
CA HIS A 466 17.96 -22.31 3.04
C HIS A 466 19.50 -22.14 3.01
N PRO A 467 20.28 -23.22 2.81
CA PRO A 467 21.74 -23.20 2.99
C PRO A 467 22.46 -22.17 2.10
N LEU A 468 22.07 -22.07 0.82
CA LEU A 468 22.66 -21.08 -0.09
C LEU A 468 22.36 -19.64 0.34
N CYS A 469 21.15 -19.40 0.87
CA CYS A 469 20.73 -18.07 1.27
C CYS A 469 21.53 -17.61 2.49
N LEU A 470 21.56 -18.45 3.54
CA LEU A 470 22.30 -18.16 4.75
C LEU A 470 23.79 -17.95 4.46
N ARG A 471 24.40 -18.79 3.60
CA ARG A 471 25.82 -18.67 3.23
C ARG A 471 26.09 -17.35 2.55
N GLU A 472 25.24 -16.96 1.61
CA GLU A 472 25.40 -15.73 0.85
C GLU A 472 25.18 -14.49 1.72
N ALA A 473 24.13 -14.47 2.54
CA ALA A 473 23.86 -13.38 3.47
C ALA A 473 25.04 -13.18 4.43
N HIS A 474 25.62 -14.28 4.93
CA HIS A 474 26.78 -14.23 5.80
C HIS A 474 28.02 -13.71 5.07
N ALA A 475 28.31 -14.18 3.85
CA ALA A 475 29.43 -13.71 3.06
C ALA A 475 29.33 -12.20 2.75
N GLN A 476 28.13 -11.72 2.40
CA GLN A 476 27.87 -10.29 2.19
C GLN A 476 28.02 -9.47 3.47
N LEU A 477 27.61 -10.01 4.62
CA LEU A 477 27.82 -9.36 5.91
C LEU A 477 29.30 -9.18 6.21
N ILE A 478 30.12 -10.21 6.02
CA ILE A 478 31.58 -10.11 6.19
C ILE A 478 32.16 -9.06 5.25
N THR A 479 31.79 -9.10 3.97
CA THR A 479 32.24 -8.14 2.97
C THR A 479 31.86 -6.70 3.35
N TYR A 480 30.65 -6.50 3.86
CA TYR A 480 30.18 -5.20 4.34
C TYR A 480 31.01 -4.69 5.53
N LEU A 481 31.31 -5.56 6.50
CA LEU A 481 32.10 -5.23 7.68
C LEU A 481 33.58 -4.93 7.36
N GLU A 482 34.09 -5.48 6.26
CA GLU A 482 35.49 -5.29 5.82
C GLU A 482 35.68 -4.08 4.89
N ASN A 483 34.63 -3.62 4.21
CA ASN A 483 34.71 -2.54 3.24
C ASN A 483 33.79 -1.35 3.59
N PRO A 484 34.34 -0.30 4.25
CA PRO A 484 33.59 0.89 4.62
C PRO A 484 32.94 1.63 3.45
N MET A 485 33.44 1.46 2.23
CA MET A 485 32.88 2.14 1.05
C MET A 485 31.52 1.58 0.63
N LEU A 486 31.19 0.32 1.00
CA LEU A 486 29.92 -0.31 0.66
C LEU A 486 28.73 0.27 1.43
N ALA A 487 28.98 0.98 2.55
CA ALA A 487 27.93 1.63 3.33
C ALA A 487 27.15 2.69 2.53
N ASN A 488 27.82 3.34 1.56
CA ASN A 488 27.24 4.42 0.76
C ASN A 488 26.62 3.95 -0.57
N THR A 489 26.96 2.75 -1.04
CA THR A 489 26.49 2.21 -2.35
C THR A 489 25.43 1.12 -2.21
N THR A 490 25.25 0.56 -1.02
CA THR A 490 24.27 -0.50 -0.75
C THR A 490 22.91 0.11 -0.42
N SER A 491 21.87 -0.32 -1.13
CA SER A 491 20.50 0.12 -0.87
C SER A 491 20.05 -0.26 0.54
N PHE A 492 19.12 0.51 1.10
CA PHE A 492 18.56 0.26 2.43
C PHE A 492 17.98 -1.17 2.55
N GLN A 493 17.22 -1.61 1.55
CA GLN A 493 16.61 -2.94 1.54
C GLN A 493 17.67 -4.05 1.54
N LYS A 494 18.76 -3.87 0.78
CA LYS A 494 19.86 -4.84 0.74
C LYS A 494 20.63 -4.85 2.05
N LYS A 495 20.84 -3.69 2.70
CA LYS A 495 21.41 -3.61 4.05
C LYS A 495 20.57 -4.40 5.06
N GLU A 496 19.25 -4.17 5.09
CA GLU A 496 18.35 -4.91 5.99
C GLU A 496 18.48 -6.42 5.78
N TRP A 497 18.40 -6.89 4.54
CA TRP A 497 18.55 -8.32 4.26
C TRP A 497 19.92 -8.88 4.71
N ILE A 498 21.02 -8.17 4.44
CA ILE A 498 22.39 -8.57 4.86
C ILE A 498 22.47 -8.68 6.38
N PHE A 499 21.98 -7.68 7.11
CA PHE A 499 22.12 -7.64 8.57
C PHE A 499 21.27 -8.68 9.27
N PHE A 500 19.98 -8.78 8.91
CA PHE A 500 19.06 -9.72 9.55
C PHE A 500 19.37 -11.17 9.22
N ASN A 501 19.82 -11.47 8.00
CA ASN A 501 20.07 -12.85 7.58
C ASN A 501 21.53 -13.27 7.72
N GLY A 502 22.50 -12.37 7.54
CA GLY A 502 23.92 -12.69 7.66
C GLY A 502 24.37 -12.97 9.09
N ILE A 503 23.70 -12.37 10.08
CA ILE A 503 23.99 -12.56 11.50
C ILE A 503 23.57 -13.94 12.02
N LYS A 504 22.65 -14.63 11.32
CA LYS A 504 22.21 -15.98 11.67
C LYS A 504 23.38 -16.97 11.79
N GLN A 505 24.38 -16.85 10.91
CA GLN A 505 25.61 -17.65 10.92
C GLN A 505 26.82 -16.95 11.57
N ALA A 506 26.64 -15.79 12.19
CA ALA A 506 27.74 -15.07 12.80
C ALA A 506 28.31 -15.78 14.02
N ASN A 507 29.64 -15.85 14.09
CA ASN A 507 30.33 -16.14 15.33
C ASN A 507 30.36 -14.90 16.24
N GLU A 508 30.86 -15.07 17.46
CA GLU A 508 30.88 -14.00 18.45
C GLU A 508 31.69 -12.77 17.99
N THR A 509 32.78 -12.97 17.25
CA THR A 509 33.60 -11.88 16.70
C THR A 509 32.82 -11.00 15.73
N VAL A 510 32.13 -11.61 14.77
CA VAL A 510 31.32 -10.90 13.77
C VAL A 510 30.12 -10.23 14.44
N TRP A 511 29.48 -10.90 15.39
CA TRP A 511 28.37 -10.34 16.16
C TRP A 511 28.78 -9.11 16.98
N ASN A 512 29.92 -9.17 17.68
CA ASN A 512 30.45 -8.03 18.44
C ASN A 512 30.80 -6.83 17.54
N LYS A 513 31.26 -7.07 16.30
CA LYS A 513 31.48 -5.98 15.32
C LYS A 513 30.17 -5.27 14.96
N LEU A 514 29.07 -6.01 14.77
CA LEU A 514 27.76 -5.40 14.51
C LEU A 514 27.21 -4.65 15.72
N LEU A 515 27.39 -5.18 16.93
CA LEU A 515 27.04 -4.47 18.16
C LEU A 515 27.80 -3.13 18.25
N TYR A 516 29.10 -3.10 17.95
CA TYR A 516 29.90 -1.88 17.93
C TYR A 516 29.43 -0.86 16.88
N LEU A 517 29.04 -1.33 15.70
CA LEU A 517 28.48 -0.46 14.66
C LEU A 517 27.16 0.16 15.12
N TYR A 518 26.27 -0.62 15.74
CA TYR A 518 25.03 -0.10 16.31
C TYR A 518 25.31 0.99 17.35
N THR A 519 26.19 0.72 18.32
CA THR A 519 26.46 1.66 19.42
C THR A 519 27.07 2.98 18.96
N ASN A 520 27.84 2.98 17.87
CA ASN A 520 28.55 4.19 17.41
C ASN A 520 27.88 4.91 16.25
N ASN A 521 27.24 4.17 15.35
CA ASN A 521 26.69 4.71 14.10
C ASN A 521 25.16 4.59 14.02
N SER A 522 24.51 3.94 15.00
CA SER A 522 23.07 3.61 14.96
C SER A 522 22.65 2.77 13.73
N GLU A 523 23.61 2.10 13.08
CA GLU A 523 23.41 1.10 12.01
C GLU A 523 24.25 -0.14 12.33
N PRO A 524 23.74 -1.38 12.14
CA PRO A 524 22.37 -1.73 11.76
C PRO A 524 21.37 -1.48 12.90
N THR A 525 20.08 -1.66 12.64
CA THR A 525 19.06 -1.60 13.70
C THR A 525 19.33 -2.65 14.77
N LEU A 526 19.10 -2.32 16.05
CA LEU A 526 19.18 -3.26 17.18
C LEU A 526 18.38 -4.57 16.96
N TYR A 527 17.31 -4.49 16.15
CA TYR A 527 16.47 -5.63 15.80
C TYR A 527 17.18 -6.75 15.08
N CYS A 528 18.32 -6.53 14.41
CA CYS A 528 19.03 -7.64 13.78
C CYS A 528 19.82 -8.48 14.78
N LEU A 529 20.26 -7.91 15.92
CA LEU A 529 21.18 -8.58 16.85
C LEU A 529 20.60 -9.85 17.48
N GLY A 530 19.28 -9.93 17.61
CA GLY A 530 18.55 -11.08 18.15
C GLY A 530 18.33 -12.22 17.15
N HIS A 531 18.69 -12.05 15.88
CA HIS A 531 18.53 -13.09 14.85
C HIS A 531 19.69 -14.10 14.81
N SER A 532 20.63 -14.06 15.75
CA SER A 532 21.70 -15.07 15.78
C SER A 532 21.13 -16.45 16.12
N LYS A 533 21.59 -17.50 15.41
CA LYS A 533 21.27 -18.90 15.75
C LYS A 533 22.15 -19.46 16.87
N ASN A 534 23.17 -18.71 17.30
CA ASN A 534 24.04 -19.12 18.38
C ASN A 534 23.40 -18.77 19.73
N LEU A 535 22.87 -19.78 20.43
CA LEU A 535 22.18 -19.59 21.71
C LEU A 535 23.07 -18.92 22.78
N THR A 536 24.39 -19.08 22.72
CA THR A 536 25.32 -18.38 23.63
C THR A 536 25.33 -16.88 23.37
N ILE A 537 25.28 -16.47 22.09
CA ILE A 537 25.17 -15.06 21.70
C ILE A 537 23.82 -14.49 22.16
N ILE A 538 22.74 -15.23 21.98
CA ILE A 538 21.40 -14.80 22.41
C ILE A 538 21.33 -14.66 23.94
N LYS A 539 21.87 -15.62 24.71
CA LYS A 539 21.97 -15.50 26.18
C LYS A 539 22.78 -14.27 26.58
N LYS A 540 23.90 -14.01 25.90
CA LYS A 540 24.75 -12.83 26.13
C LYS A 540 23.95 -11.54 25.89
N LEU A 541 23.23 -11.46 24.77
CA LEU A 541 22.41 -10.30 24.41
C LEU A 541 21.27 -10.05 25.41
N LEU A 542 20.55 -11.09 25.84
CA LEU A 542 19.50 -10.97 26.86
C LEU A 542 20.09 -10.48 28.19
N ASN A 543 21.21 -11.04 28.64
CA ASN A 543 21.88 -10.61 29.87
C ASN A 543 22.36 -9.15 29.82
N MET A 544 22.71 -8.62 28.64
CA MET A 544 23.03 -7.19 28.49
C MET A 544 21.85 -6.28 28.83
N THR A 545 20.60 -6.74 28.73
CA THR A 545 19.42 -5.91 29.08
C THR A 545 19.31 -5.66 30.58
N ILE A 546 19.86 -6.55 31.42
CA ILE A 546 19.79 -6.47 32.88
C ILE A 546 21.12 -6.11 33.56
N SER A 547 22.17 -5.88 32.77
CA SER A 547 23.50 -5.50 33.26
C SER A 547 23.59 -3.98 33.43
N GLU A 548 24.24 -3.52 34.51
CA GLU A 548 24.45 -2.09 34.76
C GLU A 548 25.49 -1.47 33.81
N ASP A 549 26.50 -2.24 33.40
CA ASP A 549 27.60 -1.82 32.53
C ASP A 549 27.35 -2.19 31.04
N SER A 550 26.10 -2.13 30.62
CA SER A 550 25.70 -2.54 29.27
C SER A 550 25.93 -1.43 28.23
N PRO A 551 26.45 -1.77 27.02
CA PRO A 551 26.48 -0.83 25.90
C PRO A 551 25.08 -0.56 25.31
N ILE A 552 24.05 -1.31 25.73
CA ILE A 552 22.66 -1.13 25.31
C ILE A 552 21.94 -0.30 26.35
N ALA A 553 21.27 0.78 25.93
CA ALA A 553 20.48 1.62 26.82
C ALA A 553 19.33 0.81 27.46
N LYS A 554 18.99 1.10 28.72
CA LYS A 554 17.88 0.41 29.42
C LYS A 554 16.54 0.58 28.70
N GLU A 555 16.32 1.75 28.09
CA GLU A 555 15.13 2.05 27.27
C GLU A 555 14.99 1.13 26.05
N ASP A 556 16.08 0.54 25.58
CA ASP A 556 16.11 -0.40 24.45
C ASP A 556 15.89 -1.87 24.87
N ALA A 557 15.77 -2.17 26.17
CA ALA A 557 15.62 -3.55 26.66
C ALA A 557 14.42 -4.28 26.02
N PHE A 558 13.27 -3.60 25.89
CA PHE A 558 12.10 -4.15 25.21
C PHE A 558 12.39 -4.46 23.73
N ARG A 559 13.15 -3.60 23.05
CA ARG A 559 13.52 -3.80 21.64
C ARG A 559 14.47 -5.00 21.48
N VAL A 560 15.37 -5.23 22.44
CA VAL A 560 16.22 -6.44 22.48
C VAL A 560 15.37 -7.69 22.66
N ILE A 561 14.45 -7.71 23.63
CA ILE A 561 13.57 -8.86 23.87
C ILE A 561 12.75 -9.16 22.61
N TYR A 562 12.17 -8.12 22.00
CA TYR A 562 11.43 -8.24 20.74
C TYR A 562 12.31 -8.76 19.58
N SER A 563 13.55 -8.26 19.47
CA SER A 563 14.56 -8.69 18.50
C SER A 563 14.85 -10.19 18.62
N VAL A 564 15.02 -10.69 19.84
CA VAL A 564 15.29 -12.12 20.10
C VAL A 564 14.08 -12.99 19.79
N LEU A 565 12.86 -12.55 20.15
CA LEU A 565 11.61 -13.26 19.86
C LEU A 565 11.37 -13.48 18.37
N ASN A 566 11.76 -12.52 17.53
CA ASN A 566 11.61 -12.62 16.07
C ASN A 566 12.83 -13.25 15.38
N GLY A 567 13.83 -13.69 16.14
CA GLY A 567 15.13 -14.11 15.63
C GLY A 567 15.15 -15.49 15.00
N ASP A 568 14.88 -16.51 15.81
CA ASP A 568 14.87 -17.94 15.43
C ASP A 568 13.90 -18.71 16.34
N PHE A 569 13.35 -19.84 15.88
CA PHE A 569 12.33 -20.60 16.61
C PHE A 569 12.74 -20.95 18.06
N PRO A 570 13.96 -21.44 18.36
CA PRO A 570 14.35 -21.80 19.72
C PRO A 570 14.52 -20.61 20.68
N ASN A 571 14.56 -19.38 20.16
CA ASN A 571 14.76 -18.19 20.99
C ASN A 571 13.53 -17.86 21.85
N VAL A 572 12.34 -18.30 21.45
CA VAL A 572 11.09 -18.00 22.17
C VAL A 572 11.12 -18.58 23.59
N ASP A 573 11.46 -19.86 23.72
CA ASP A 573 11.56 -20.53 25.03
C ASP A 573 12.61 -19.85 25.91
N MET A 574 13.74 -19.46 25.32
CA MET A 574 14.79 -18.73 26.04
C MET A 574 14.34 -17.37 26.55
N VAL A 575 13.50 -16.65 25.78
CA VAL A 575 12.95 -15.35 26.22
C VAL A 575 11.94 -15.56 27.33
N ILE A 576 11.06 -16.56 27.23
CA ILE A 576 10.09 -16.88 28.28
C ILE A 576 10.84 -17.20 29.58
N ASP A 577 11.83 -18.10 29.53
CA ASP A 577 12.66 -18.45 30.68
C ASP A 577 13.39 -17.23 31.24
N PHE A 578 13.95 -16.38 30.37
CA PHE A 578 14.67 -15.18 30.80
C PHE A 578 13.74 -14.18 31.52
N ILE A 579 12.55 -13.92 30.98
CA ILE A 579 11.56 -13.03 31.59
C ILE A 579 11.10 -13.59 32.94
N MET A 580 10.80 -14.88 33.02
CA MET A 580 10.35 -15.53 34.25
C MET A 580 11.42 -15.46 35.36
N ASN A 581 12.70 -15.64 35.00
CA ASN A 581 13.81 -15.63 35.97
C ASN A 581 14.29 -14.23 36.36
N HIS A 582 13.93 -13.19 35.60
CA HIS A 582 14.42 -11.83 35.81
C HIS A 582 13.32 -10.76 35.87
N TRP A 583 12.08 -11.18 36.12
CA TRP A 583 10.90 -10.31 36.15
C TRP A 583 11.09 -9.08 37.05
N ASP A 584 11.60 -9.27 38.27
CA ASP A 584 11.78 -8.18 39.23
C ASP A 584 12.71 -7.08 38.71
N LYS A 585 13.73 -7.43 37.91
CA LYS A 585 14.63 -6.46 37.31
C LYS A 585 13.98 -5.75 36.13
N LEU A 586 13.31 -6.51 35.26
CA LEU A 586 12.66 -6.00 34.06
C LEU A 586 11.46 -5.09 34.39
N ALA A 587 10.73 -5.37 35.47
CA ALA A 587 9.57 -4.57 35.89
C ALA A 587 9.94 -3.19 36.48
N THR A 588 11.22 -2.96 36.77
CA THR A 588 11.73 -1.70 37.33
C THR A 588 12.47 -0.82 36.31
N MET A 589 12.62 -1.32 35.07
CA MET A 589 13.13 -0.58 33.92
C MET A 589 11.99 0.12 33.20
#